data_AF-A0A8C8A5D6-F1
#
_entry.id   AF-A0A8C8A5D6-F1
#
_cell.length_a   1.000
_cell.length_b   1.000
_cell.length_c   1.000
_cell.angle_alpha   90.00
_cell.angle_beta   90.00
_cell.angle_gamma   90.00
#
_symmetry.space_group_name_H-M   'P 1'
#
loop_
_entity.id
_entity.type
_entity.pdbx_description
1 polymer ?
#
loop_
_entity_poly.entity_id
_entity_poly.type
_entity_poly.pdbx_seq_one_letter_code
_entity_poly.pdbx_strand_id
1 'polypeptide(L)'
;MKNKPVRMLSLTHGAIFLLLAVWVLTILFYRKQWLESRNEQIPVFMAAPVKPDQVKSSLPTHQHPSKEAVELDFLKNTINWPSTPPLPLNFSWKDSSDPRHSTFTVLPKRGGGQWHVGDELEVVIKMYNFHGKPKKYGGDFLLARLHSPSLQAGVAGKVVDHLNGSYSALFPLLWEGNVQVQVILVHSSEAVTVLQQLNRMQPYRIYFRSLFRSGSLTETTTCNVYINATQEQLCNYTDLHTGEQWFCYKPKKLSCDARVTHAMGGFRKNIKRQEEMLFQRGINMKVSIPPSNHPNISVLPRVEDQTRGIGDIVRTEPSGYYYGGAWRPLDGTKVHQFNSSTAVSQCLRGKVLHLFGDSTIRQWFEYLIASFPDLKNFDLHNSKQAGPFVALDYPNNILVTYRCHGPPLHFANVPVTQLRYIANELDHIDGGPNTVVVIGVWAHFGSLPVDVYIRRLQNIRKAVMRLLSRAPRTLVVIRTANPKALTVDVALTNSDWYSIQRDKLLRAVFKGLNVHLVDAWEMVLAHHLPHDLHPKPPIIKNMIDFLQSYICPLPTDQTRVNH
;
A
#
# COMPACT_ATOMS: atom_id res chain seq x y z
N MET A 1 79.84 7.86 -20.06
CA MET A 1 79.30 9.17 -19.63
C MET A 1 78.31 8.98 -18.49
N LYS A 2 78.64 9.58 -17.34
CA LYS A 2 77.80 9.96 -16.18
C LYS A 2 77.05 8.87 -15.38
N ASN A 3 77.69 8.45 -14.29
CA ASN A 3 77.08 7.93 -13.06
C ASN A 3 75.97 8.88 -12.55
N LYS A 4 74.82 8.32 -12.13
CA LYS A 4 73.84 9.00 -11.28
C LYS A 4 73.84 8.34 -9.89
N PRO A 5 73.68 9.11 -8.80
CA PRO A 5 73.93 8.63 -7.44
C PRO A 5 72.70 7.93 -6.85
N VAL A 6 72.94 6.90 -6.04
CA VAL A 6 71.95 6.27 -5.16
C VAL A 6 71.53 7.30 -4.11
N ARG A 7 70.25 7.70 -4.14
CA ARG A 7 69.66 8.55 -3.10
C ARG A 7 69.47 7.70 -1.83
N MET A 8 70.22 8.02 -0.78
CA MET A 8 69.92 7.58 0.59
C MET A 8 68.46 7.94 0.91
N LEU A 9 67.63 6.93 1.18
CA LEU A 9 66.37 7.14 1.88
C LEU A 9 66.69 7.73 3.26
N SER A 10 66.14 8.89 3.57
CA SER A 10 66.35 9.54 4.87
C SER A 10 65.89 8.63 6.01
N LEU A 11 66.62 8.64 7.13
CA LEU A 11 66.32 7.85 8.34
C LEU A 11 64.85 7.98 8.80
N THR A 12 64.19 9.09 8.49
CA THR A 12 62.78 9.34 8.80
C THR A 12 61.79 8.42 8.08
N HIS A 13 62.08 7.97 6.86
CA HIS A 13 61.20 7.06 6.11
C HIS A 13 61.37 5.58 6.54
N GLY A 14 62.57 5.20 6.99
CA GLY A 14 62.83 3.87 7.54
C GLY A 14 62.12 3.62 8.87
N ALA A 15 62.08 4.64 9.75
CA ALA A 15 61.38 4.56 11.02
C ALA A 15 59.86 4.40 10.87
N ILE A 16 59.25 5.08 9.90
CA ILE A 16 57.82 4.97 9.60
C ILE A 16 57.49 3.57 9.07
N PHE A 17 58.34 3.01 8.21
CA PHE A 17 58.14 1.66 7.67
C PHE A 17 58.26 0.58 8.75
N LEU A 18 59.22 0.74 9.68
CA LEU A 18 59.38 -0.13 10.85
C LEU A 18 58.18 -0.05 11.80
N LEU A 19 57.68 1.16 12.08
CA LEU A 19 56.48 1.34 12.92
C LEU A 19 55.25 0.68 12.30
N LEU A 20 55.03 0.84 10.99
CA LEU A 20 53.93 0.19 10.27
C LEU A 20 54.06 -1.34 10.28
N ALA A 21 55.27 -1.87 10.08
CA ALA A 21 55.52 -3.31 10.13
C ALA A 21 55.25 -3.91 11.53
N VAL A 22 55.69 -3.22 12.59
CA VAL A 22 55.39 -3.63 13.98
C VAL A 22 53.90 -3.57 14.25
N TRP A 23 53.20 -2.53 13.80
CA TRP A 23 51.75 -2.39 14.00
C TRP A 23 50.96 -3.52 13.32
N VAL A 24 51.33 -3.89 12.09
CA VAL A 24 50.72 -5.01 11.36
C VAL A 24 50.99 -6.35 12.06
N LEU A 25 52.22 -6.59 12.53
CA LEU A 25 52.55 -7.82 13.28
C LEU A 25 51.78 -7.91 14.60
N THR A 26 51.57 -6.78 15.28
CA THR A 26 50.79 -6.73 16.53
C THR A 26 49.32 -7.06 16.29
N ILE A 27 48.72 -6.55 15.21
CA ILE A 27 47.34 -6.89 14.81
C ILE A 27 47.22 -8.38 14.46
N LEU A 28 48.18 -8.94 13.73
CA LEU A 28 48.17 -10.35 13.36
C LEU A 28 48.30 -11.26 14.59
N PHE A 29 49.12 -10.86 15.56
CA PHE A 29 49.27 -11.58 16.83
C PHE A 29 47.97 -11.55 17.66
N TYR A 30 47.36 -10.37 17.83
CA TYR A 30 46.07 -10.26 18.52
C TYR A 30 44.94 -11.02 17.82
N ARG A 31 44.93 -11.04 16.49
CA ARG A 31 43.93 -11.79 15.71
C ARG A 31 44.10 -13.30 15.90
N LYS A 32 45.34 -13.79 15.95
CA LYS A 32 45.64 -15.21 16.21
C LYS A 32 45.20 -15.61 17.62
N GLN A 33 45.53 -14.79 18.62
CA GLN A 33 45.16 -15.06 20.02
C GLN A 33 43.64 -14.99 20.24
N TRP A 34 42.94 -14.10 19.53
CA TRP A 34 41.47 -14.04 19.52
C TRP A 34 40.82 -15.24 18.82
N LEU A 35 41.44 -15.76 17.75
CA LEU A 35 40.98 -16.98 17.06
C LEU A 35 41.18 -18.23 17.94
N GLU A 36 42.28 -18.31 18.68
CA GLU A 36 42.55 -19.42 19.61
C GLU A 36 41.60 -19.41 20.82
N SER A 37 41.11 -18.24 21.27
CA SER A 37 40.14 -18.12 22.37
C SER A 37 38.71 -18.59 22.07
N ARG A 38 38.37 -18.87 20.80
CA ARG A 38 37.03 -19.39 20.41
C ARG A 38 36.94 -20.91 20.32
N ASN A 39 38.01 -21.63 20.66
CA ASN A 39 38.09 -23.08 20.47
C ASN A 39 37.84 -23.88 21.75
N GLU A 40 36.91 -23.43 22.60
CA GLU A 40 36.32 -24.29 23.63
C GLU A 40 35.02 -24.93 23.11
N GLN A 41 35.02 -26.27 23.10
CA GLN A 41 33.98 -27.14 22.56
C GLN A 41 32.70 -27.05 23.42
N ILE A 42 31.58 -26.73 22.79
CA ILE A 42 30.23 -26.89 23.37
C ILE A 42 29.71 -28.28 22.99
N PRO A 43 29.27 -29.13 23.95
CA PRO A 43 28.81 -30.48 23.67
C PRO A 43 27.45 -30.50 22.96
N VAL A 44 27.37 -31.31 21.90
CA VAL A 44 26.19 -31.54 21.06
C VAL A 44 25.25 -32.52 21.78
N PHE A 45 24.03 -32.07 22.11
CA PHE A 45 22.93 -32.96 22.50
C PHE A 45 22.29 -33.56 21.24
N MET A 46 22.36 -34.89 21.10
CA MET A 46 21.65 -35.62 20.05
C MET A 46 20.15 -35.70 20.37
N ALA A 47 19.30 -35.17 19.50
CA ALA A 47 17.86 -35.44 19.52
C ALA A 47 17.57 -36.69 18.67
N ALA A 48 16.85 -37.64 19.26
CA ALA A 48 16.43 -38.88 18.59
C ALA A 48 15.32 -38.63 17.54
N PRO A 49 15.30 -39.37 16.42
CA PRO A 49 14.31 -39.18 15.37
C PRO A 49 12.98 -39.87 15.69
N VAL A 50 11.88 -39.10 15.66
CA VAL A 50 10.50 -39.62 15.72
C VAL A 50 10.06 -40.05 14.32
N LYS A 51 9.58 -41.29 14.18
CA LYS A 51 9.05 -41.85 12.93
C LYS A 51 7.70 -41.19 12.57
N PRO A 52 7.40 -40.98 11.27
CA PRO A 52 6.08 -40.52 10.84
C PRO A 52 5.09 -41.68 10.75
N ASP A 53 4.01 -41.61 11.52
CA ASP A 53 2.87 -42.52 11.39
C ASP A 53 2.09 -42.21 10.11
N GLN A 54 1.75 -43.29 9.39
CA GLN A 54 1.00 -43.28 8.15
C GLN A 54 -0.46 -42.86 8.40
N VAL A 55 -0.83 -41.67 7.92
CA VAL A 55 -2.24 -41.28 7.79
C VAL A 55 -2.79 -41.91 6.51
N LYS A 56 -3.68 -42.90 6.69
CA LYS A 56 -4.45 -43.54 5.61
C LYS A 56 -5.27 -42.50 4.87
N SER A 57 -5.08 -42.45 3.55
CA SER A 57 -5.89 -41.67 2.62
C SER A 57 -7.27 -42.31 2.49
N SER A 58 -8.29 -41.69 3.08
CA SER A 58 -9.69 -41.89 2.68
C SER A 58 -10.10 -40.73 1.78
N LEU A 59 -10.47 -41.05 0.54
CA LEU A 59 -11.07 -40.13 -0.42
C LEU A 59 -12.39 -39.58 0.14
N PRO A 60 -12.66 -38.26 0.14
CA PRO A 60 -13.97 -37.77 0.52
C PRO A 60 -14.85 -37.52 -0.71
N THR A 61 -15.92 -38.32 -0.77
CA THR A 61 -17.15 -38.14 -1.53
C THR A 61 -17.75 -36.76 -1.29
N HIS A 62 -18.18 -36.06 -2.35
CA HIS A 62 -18.92 -34.78 -2.37
C HIS A 62 -18.75 -33.88 -1.13
N GLN A 63 -17.60 -33.23 -1.00
CA GLN A 63 -17.38 -32.23 0.04
C GLN A 63 -18.15 -30.94 -0.30
N HIS A 64 -19.07 -30.55 0.57
CA HIS A 64 -19.48 -29.16 0.66
C HIS A 64 -18.22 -28.27 0.73
N PRO A 65 -18.15 -27.15 -0.01
CA PRO A 65 -16.97 -26.30 -0.01
C PRO A 65 -16.63 -25.88 1.42
N SER A 66 -15.35 -25.92 1.77
CA SER A 66 -14.90 -25.51 3.10
C SER A 66 -15.30 -24.05 3.37
N LYS A 67 -15.48 -23.68 4.64
CA LYS A 67 -15.78 -22.29 5.03
C LYS A 67 -14.77 -21.30 4.44
N GLU A 68 -13.51 -21.71 4.35
CA GLU A 68 -12.43 -20.90 3.76
C GLU A 68 -12.59 -20.73 2.24
N ALA A 69 -13.04 -21.76 1.52
CA ALA A 69 -13.33 -21.67 0.09
C ALA A 69 -14.52 -20.74 -0.19
N VAL A 70 -15.59 -20.83 0.61
CA VAL A 70 -16.76 -19.94 0.50
C VAL A 70 -16.37 -18.48 0.76
N GLU A 71 -15.55 -18.23 1.78
CA GLU A 71 -15.05 -16.88 2.09
C GLU A 71 -14.15 -16.34 0.96
N LEU A 72 -13.27 -17.17 0.40
CA LEU A 72 -12.40 -16.81 -0.71
C LEU A 72 -13.21 -16.41 -1.96
N ASP A 73 -14.24 -17.18 -2.31
CA ASP A 73 -15.11 -16.89 -3.45
C ASP A 73 -15.92 -15.61 -3.22
N PHE A 74 -16.45 -15.42 -2.02
CA PHE A 74 -17.10 -14.16 -1.64
C PHE A 74 -16.15 -12.97 -1.82
N LEU A 75 -14.92 -13.06 -1.30
CA LEU A 75 -13.93 -12.00 -1.41
C LEU A 75 -13.57 -11.71 -2.88
N LYS A 76 -13.37 -12.74 -3.70
CA LYS A 76 -13.13 -12.56 -5.14
C LYS A 76 -14.30 -11.85 -5.83
N ASN A 77 -15.54 -12.16 -5.44
CA ASN A 77 -16.71 -11.49 -6.00
C ASN A 77 -16.76 -9.98 -5.67
N THR A 78 -16.19 -9.54 -4.54
CA THR A 78 -16.15 -8.10 -4.18
C THR A 78 -15.35 -7.24 -5.15
N ILE A 79 -14.43 -7.85 -5.91
CA ILE A 79 -13.57 -7.16 -6.88
C ILE A 79 -13.93 -7.45 -8.33
N ASN A 80 -15.08 -8.09 -8.57
CA ASN A 80 -15.56 -8.32 -9.91
C ASN A 80 -15.60 -7.01 -10.70
N TRP A 81 -15.00 -7.04 -11.89
CA TRP A 81 -14.98 -5.94 -12.83
C TRP A 81 -15.91 -6.29 -14.00
N PRO A 82 -16.58 -5.31 -14.62
CA PRO A 82 -17.31 -5.54 -15.87
C PRO A 82 -16.49 -6.36 -16.87
N SER A 83 -17.12 -7.36 -17.47
CA SER A 83 -16.49 -8.16 -18.53
C SER A 83 -16.14 -7.26 -19.71
N THR A 84 -14.86 -7.17 -20.03
CA THR A 84 -14.37 -6.42 -21.19
C THR A 84 -14.15 -7.37 -22.37
N PRO A 85 -14.41 -6.93 -23.61
CA PRO A 85 -14.15 -7.76 -24.79
C PRO A 85 -12.67 -8.17 -24.89
N PRO A 86 -12.36 -9.41 -25.32
CA PRO A 86 -11.01 -9.80 -25.69
C PRO A 86 -10.45 -8.90 -26.79
N LEU A 87 -9.14 -8.66 -26.76
CA LEU A 87 -8.48 -7.90 -27.82
C LEU A 87 -8.40 -8.76 -29.10
N PRO A 88 -8.84 -8.26 -30.26
CA PRO A 88 -8.71 -8.98 -31.53
C PRO A 88 -7.24 -9.14 -31.93
N LEU A 89 -6.92 -10.12 -32.79
CA LEU A 89 -5.55 -10.39 -33.26
C LEU A 89 -4.88 -9.15 -33.87
N ASN A 90 -5.64 -8.36 -34.66
CA ASN A 90 -5.19 -7.12 -35.29
C ASN A 90 -5.71 -5.89 -34.54
N PHE A 91 -5.67 -5.93 -33.20
CA PHE A 91 -6.08 -4.82 -32.35
C PHE A 91 -5.27 -3.54 -32.65
N SER A 92 -5.98 -2.43 -32.80
CA SER A 92 -5.42 -1.08 -32.83
C SER A 92 -5.75 -0.35 -31.54
N TRP A 93 -4.74 0.25 -30.89
CA TRP A 93 -4.99 1.07 -29.69
C TRP A 93 -5.95 2.24 -29.96
N LYS A 94 -6.14 2.67 -31.22
CA LYS A 94 -7.09 3.73 -31.59
C LYS A 94 -8.55 3.30 -31.43
N ASP A 95 -8.83 2.00 -31.29
CA ASP A 95 -10.18 1.50 -30.96
C ASP A 95 -10.50 1.63 -29.46
N SER A 96 -9.49 1.96 -28.64
CA SER A 96 -9.66 2.22 -27.21
C SER A 96 -10.30 3.56 -26.92
N SER A 97 -10.80 3.71 -25.69
CA SER A 97 -11.42 4.93 -25.20
C SER A 97 -10.46 6.13 -25.26
N ASP A 98 -10.91 7.20 -25.91
CA ASP A 98 -10.19 8.47 -26.05
C ASP A 98 -10.85 9.54 -25.15
N PRO A 99 -10.13 10.04 -24.13
CA PRO A 99 -10.66 11.07 -23.26
C PRO A 99 -10.94 12.39 -23.99
N ARG A 100 -10.30 12.69 -25.13
CA ARG A 100 -10.50 13.95 -25.87
C ARG A 100 -11.80 13.98 -26.67
N HIS A 101 -12.22 12.85 -27.24
CA HIS A 101 -13.49 12.71 -27.95
C HIS A 101 -14.65 12.37 -27.01
N SER A 102 -14.35 11.84 -25.82
CA SER A 102 -15.33 11.56 -24.78
C SER A 102 -15.80 12.85 -24.12
N THR A 103 -16.99 12.85 -23.54
CA THR A 103 -17.53 14.02 -22.83
C THR A 103 -18.30 13.62 -21.58
N PHE A 104 -18.41 14.54 -20.63
CA PHE A 104 -19.37 14.43 -19.53
C PHE A 104 -20.37 15.58 -19.55
N THR A 105 -21.62 15.31 -19.17
CA THR A 105 -22.73 16.26 -19.15
C THR A 105 -23.30 16.29 -17.75
N VAL A 106 -23.33 17.47 -17.13
CA VAL A 106 -24.01 17.65 -15.85
C VAL A 106 -25.51 17.71 -16.10
N LEU A 107 -26.28 16.86 -15.43
CA LEU A 107 -27.74 16.83 -15.57
C LEU A 107 -28.38 17.95 -14.74
N PRO A 108 -29.53 18.49 -15.18
CA PRO A 108 -30.32 19.41 -14.35
C PRO A 108 -30.84 18.70 -13.09
N LYS A 109 -31.13 19.47 -12.04
CA LYS A 109 -31.71 18.95 -10.80
C LYS A 109 -33.03 18.24 -11.10
N ARG A 110 -33.18 17.01 -10.57
CA ARG A 110 -34.45 16.27 -10.67
C ARG A 110 -35.54 17.05 -9.94
N GLY A 111 -36.64 17.33 -10.63
CA GLY A 111 -37.72 18.19 -10.12
C GLY A 111 -37.53 19.70 -10.37
N GLY A 112 -36.43 20.10 -11.02
CA GLY A 112 -36.14 21.50 -11.33
C GLY A 112 -35.61 22.30 -10.13
N GLY A 113 -35.33 23.59 -10.35
CA GLY A 113 -34.86 24.52 -9.33
C GLY A 113 -33.34 24.54 -9.11
N GLN A 114 -32.93 25.22 -8.04
CA GLN A 114 -31.52 25.43 -7.68
C GLN A 114 -30.98 24.26 -6.83
N TRP A 115 -29.67 24.04 -6.91
CA TRP A 115 -28.94 23.07 -6.10
C TRP A 115 -28.76 23.58 -4.68
N HIS A 116 -28.96 22.72 -3.69
CA HIS A 116 -28.81 23.02 -2.27
C HIS A 116 -27.91 21.97 -1.61
N VAL A 117 -27.29 22.32 -0.49
CA VAL A 117 -26.57 21.35 0.35
C VAL A 117 -27.53 20.24 0.79
N GLY A 118 -27.10 18.99 0.59
CA GLY A 118 -27.92 17.78 0.81
C GLY A 118 -28.50 17.17 -0.46
N ASP A 119 -28.49 17.88 -1.59
CA ASP A 119 -28.84 17.30 -2.90
C ASP A 119 -27.72 16.34 -3.40
N GLU A 120 -28.06 15.52 -4.41
CA GLU A 120 -27.11 14.69 -5.16
C GLU A 120 -27.05 15.12 -6.63
N LEU A 121 -25.86 15.50 -7.08
CA LEU A 121 -25.55 15.86 -8.46
C LEU A 121 -25.24 14.62 -9.29
N GLU A 122 -25.94 14.46 -10.41
CA GLU A 122 -25.67 13.40 -11.39
C GLU A 122 -25.01 13.95 -12.66
N VAL A 123 -23.98 13.26 -13.11
CA VAL A 123 -23.24 13.57 -14.33
C VAL A 123 -23.22 12.34 -15.23
N VAL A 124 -23.60 12.49 -16.50
CA VAL A 124 -23.55 11.42 -17.49
C VAL A 124 -22.29 11.55 -18.34
N ILE A 125 -21.52 10.48 -18.45
CA ILE A 125 -20.28 10.39 -19.20
C ILE A 125 -20.53 9.51 -20.42
N LYS A 126 -20.16 9.99 -21.60
CA LYS A 126 -20.23 9.23 -22.85
C LYS A 126 -18.83 9.01 -23.38
N MET A 127 -18.45 7.75 -23.53
CA MET A 127 -17.12 7.37 -24.00
C MET A 127 -17.10 7.17 -25.52
N TYR A 128 -16.05 7.68 -26.14
CA TYR A 128 -15.77 7.57 -27.57
C TYR A 128 -14.36 7.05 -27.76
N ASN A 129 -14.09 6.37 -28.88
CA ASN A 129 -12.74 5.96 -29.24
C ASN A 129 -11.98 7.06 -30.00
N PHE A 130 -10.71 6.80 -30.36
CA PHE A 130 -9.86 7.77 -31.10
C PHE A 130 -10.35 8.06 -32.52
N HIS A 131 -11.32 7.30 -33.02
CA HIS A 131 -12.00 7.54 -34.29
C HIS A 131 -13.29 8.35 -34.13
N GLY A 132 -13.60 8.85 -32.93
CA GLY A 132 -14.83 9.58 -32.65
C GLY A 132 -16.08 8.71 -32.71
N LYS A 133 -15.96 7.38 -32.59
CA LYS A 133 -17.10 6.46 -32.56
C LYS A 133 -17.50 6.17 -31.11
N PRO A 134 -18.82 6.19 -30.77
CA PRO A 134 -19.27 5.81 -29.44
C PRO A 134 -18.82 4.40 -29.05
N LYS A 135 -18.38 4.24 -27.80
CA LYS A 135 -18.14 2.92 -27.22
C LYS A 135 -19.48 2.18 -27.07
N LYS A 136 -19.46 0.86 -27.21
CA LYS A 136 -20.64 -0.01 -27.14
C LYS A 136 -20.65 -0.93 -25.91
N TYR A 137 -19.62 -0.82 -25.08
CA TYR A 137 -19.40 -1.64 -23.90
C TYR A 137 -18.69 -0.79 -22.85
N GLY A 138 -18.87 -1.15 -21.58
CA GLY A 138 -18.23 -0.51 -20.44
C GLY A 138 -16.85 -1.11 -20.10
N GLY A 139 -16.47 -0.99 -18.83
CA GLY A 139 -15.25 -1.54 -18.26
C GLY A 139 -14.07 -0.58 -18.23
N ASP A 140 -14.24 0.67 -18.68
CA ASP A 140 -13.26 1.73 -18.44
C ASP A 140 -13.14 2.00 -16.95
N PHE A 141 -11.91 2.25 -16.49
CA PHE A 141 -11.68 2.70 -15.14
C PHE A 141 -11.65 4.23 -15.09
N LEU A 142 -12.75 4.81 -14.59
CA LEU A 142 -12.89 6.24 -14.40
C LEU A 142 -12.82 6.58 -12.90
N LEU A 143 -12.26 7.75 -12.60
CA LEU A 143 -12.39 8.39 -11.30
C LEU A 143 -13.04 9.75 -11.47
N ALA A 144 -13.86 10.15 -10.51
CA ALA A 144 -14.54 11.43 -10.56
C ALA A 144 -14.44 12.13 -9.21
N ARG A 145 -14.37 13.46 -9.23
CA ARG A 145 -14.45 14.29 -8.02
C ARG A 145 -15.23 15.57 -8.29
N LEU A 146 -15.89 16.07 -7.26
CA LEU A 146 -16.48 17.40 -7.21
C LEU A 146 -15.58 18.26 -6.32
N HIS A 147 -15.28 19.50 -6.72
CA HIS A 147 -14.36 20.35 -5.96
C HIS A 147 -14.59 21.84 -6.14
N SER A 148 -14.16 22.62 -5.15
CA SER A 148 -14.14 24.08 -5.18
C SER A 148 -12.74 24.54 -4.78
N PRO A 149 -11.85 24.86 -5.76
CA PRO A 149 -10.47 25.23 -5.45
C PRO A 149 -10.34 26.40 -4.47
N SER A 150 -11.19 27.43 -4.60
CA SER A 150 -11.19 28.61 -3.73
C SER A 150 -11.54 28.29 -2.27
N LEU A 151 -12.36 27.26 -2.04
CA LEU A 151 -12.76 26.80 -0.71
C LEU A 151 -11.86 25.67 -0.18
N GLN A 152 -10.88 25.24 -0.98
CA GLN A 152 -10.10 24.02 -0.72
C GLN A 152 -11.01 22.83 -0.36
N ALA A 153 -12.16 22.74 -1.05
CA ALA A 153 -13.18 21.74 -0.80
C ALA A 153 -13.20 20.69 -1.91
N GLY A 154 -13.54 19.46 -1.56
CA GLY A 154 -13.62 18.38 -2.53
C GLY A 154 -14.19 17.09 -1.98
N VAL A 155 -14.86 16.31 -2.82
CA VAL A 155 -15.41 15.00 -2.50
C VAL A 155 -15.22 14.03 -3.67
N ALA A 156 -14.95 12.76 -3.36
CA ALA A 156 -14.89 11.69 -4.34
C ALA A 156 -16.30 11.37 -4.88
N GLY A 157 -16.42 11.19 -6.20
CA GLY A 157 -17.66 10.78 -6.84
C GLY A 157 -17.76 9.27 -7.02
N LYS A 158 -18.98 8.74 -6.94
CA LYS A 158 -19.26 7.33 -7.26
C LYS A 158 -19.51 7.19 -8.75
N VAL A 159 -18.65 6.44 -9.44
CA VAL A 159 -18.83 6.10 -10.85
C VAL A 159 -19.63 4.80 -10.98
N VAL A 160 -20.64 4.81 -11.84
CA VAL A 160 -21.49 3.67 -12.19
C VAL A 160 -21.36 3.43 -13.68
N ASP A 161 -20.96 2.22 -14.06
CA ASP A 161 -20.88 1.77 -15.45
C ASP A 161 -22.23 1.23 -15.92
N HIS A 162 -22.74 1.74 -17.04
CA HIS A 162 -23.99 1.26 -17.66
C HIS A 162 -23.78 0.13 -18.67
N LEU A 163 -22.54 -0.36 -18.80
CA LEU A 163 -22.10 -1.51 -19.61
C LEU A 163 -22.32 -1.34 -21.11
N ASN A 164 -22.60 -0.13 -21.57
CA ASN A 164 -22.92 0.21 -22.95
C ASN A 164 -22.04 1.32 -23.53
N GLY A 165 -20.94 1.68 -22.85
CA GLY A 165 -20.06 2.79 -23.21
C GLY A 165 -20.45 4.15 -22.60
N SER A 166 -21.46 4.17 -21.74
CA SER A 166 -21.82 5.32 -20.91
C SER A 166 -21.72 5.01 -19.42
N TYR A 167 -21.53 6.06 -18.62
CA TYR A 167 -21.35 5.98 -17.17
C TYR A 167 -22.11 7.13 -16.50
N SER A 168 -22.50 6.96 -15.23
CA SER A 168 -22.92 8.05 -14.35
C SER A 168 -21.84 8.31 -13.31
N ALA A 169 -21.59 9.56 -12.97
CA ALA A 169 -20.88 9.95 -11.76
C ALA A 169 -21.85 10.69 -10.83
N LEU A 170 -21.94 10.23 -9.59
CA LEU A 170 -22.83 10.75 -8.56
C LEU A 170 -22.02 11.46 -7.47
N PHE A 171 -22.46 12.66 -7.08
CA PHE A 171 -21.79 13.47 -6.06
C PHE A 171 -22.78 14.03 -5.05
N PRO A 172 -22.56 13.82 -3.75
CA PRO A 172 -23.30 14.58 -2.75
C PRO A 172 -22.83 16.03 -2.70
N LEU A 173 -23.79 16.96 -2.59
CA LEU A 173 -23.50 18.38 -2.41
C LEU A 173 -23.37 18.68 -0.90
N LEU A 174 -22.12 18.79 -0.43
CA LEU A 174 -21.77 18.83 0.99
C LEU A 174 -21.38 20.23 1.50
N TRP A 175 -21.29 21.22 0.62
CA TRP A 175 -20.93 22.59 0.97
C TRP A 175 -21.55 23.61 0.02
N GLU A 176 -21.66 24.85 0.49
CA GLU A 176 -22.18 25.99 -0.28
C GLU A 176 -21.13 26.58 -1.23
N GLY A 177 -21.61 27.17 -2.32
CA GLY A 177 -20.81 27.90 -3.29
C GLY A 177 -20.66 27.20 -4.63
N ASN A 178 -19.72 27.70 -5.44
CA ASN A 178 -19.54 27.20 -6.80
C ASN A 178 -18.68 25.94 -6.82
N VAL A 179 -19.15 24.91 -7.51
CA VAL A 179 -18.48 23.60 -7.60
C VAL A 179 -18.12 23.24 -9.03
N GLN A 180 -17.05 22.45 -9.18
CA GLN A 180 -16.53 21.98 -10.46
C GLN A 180 -16.42 20.46 -10.46
N VAL A 181 -16.91 19.83 -11.53
CA VAL A 181 -16.79 18.40 -11.76
C VAL A 181 -15.47 18.13 -12.49
N GLN A 182 -14.75 17.10 -12.07
CA GLN A 182 -13.64 16.52 -12.81
C GLN A 182 -13.85 15.02 -12.97
N VAL A 183 -13.79 14.54 -14.21
CA VAL A 183 -13.80 13.11 -14.56
C VAL A 183 -12.47 12.76 -15.20
N ILE A 184 -11.82 11.70 -14.75
CA ILE A 184 -10.50 11.24 -15.19
C ILE A 184 -10.62 9.83 -15.74
N LEU A 185 -10.24 9.63 -17.00
CA LEU A 185 -9.96 8.31 -17.54
C LEU A 185 -8.63 7.83 -16.97
N VAL A 186 -8.67 6.78 -16.14
CA VAL A 186 -7.46 6.15 -15.60
C VAL A 186 -6.95 5.10 -16.58
N HIS A 187 -7.82 4.18 -16.99
CA HIS A 187 -7.53 3.14 -17.98
C HIS A 187 -8.77 2.90 -18.85
N SER A 188 -8.57 2.69 -20.15
CA SER A 188 -9.67 2.22 -21.01
C SER A 188 -10.05 0.78 -20.68
N SER A 189 -11.23 0.33 -21.13
CA SER A 189 -11.65 -1.08 -21.06
C SER A 189 -10.63 -2.05 -21.66
N GLU A 190 -9.96 -1.66 -22.76
CA GLU A 190 -8.92 -2.47 -23.41
C GLU A 190 -7.67 -2.56 -22.56
N ALA A 191 -7.27 -1.43 -21.94
CA ALA A 191 -6.15 -1.41 -21.01
C ALA A 191 -6.43 -2.32 -19.80
N VAL A 192 -7.67 -2.31 -19.30
CA VAL A 192 -8.12 -3.23 -18.25
C VAL A 192 -8.05 -4.68 -18.71
N THR A 193 -8.47 -5.02 -19.93
CA THR A 193 -8.31 -6.37 -20.51
C THR A 193 -6.84 -6.82 -20.49
N VAL A 194 -5.90 -5.94 -20.88
CA VAL A 194 -4.46 -6.23 -20.83
C VAL A 194 -4.00 -6.47 -19.39
N LEU A 195 -4.39 -5.61 -18.44
CA LEU A 195 -4.03 -5.76 -17.03
C LEU A 195 -4.57 -7.06 -16.41
N GLN A 196 -5.78 -7.47 -16.78
CA GLN A 196 -6.37 -8.76 -16.38
C GLN A 196 -5.57 -9.93 -16.95
N GLN A 197 -5.28 -9.92 -18.26
CA GLN A 197 -4.52 -10.97 -18.93
C GLN A 197 -3.11 -11.11 -18.34
N LEU A 198 -2.45 -9.99 -18.01
CA LEU A 198 -1.13 -10.01 -17.38
C LEU A 198 -1.13 -10.68 -16.02
N ASN A 199 -2.13 -10.45 -15.16
CA ASN A 199 -2.18 -11.12 -13.86
C ASN A 199 -2.48 -12.62 -13.99
N ARG A 200 -3.23 -13.03 -15.03
CA ARG A 200 -3.52 -14.46 -15.29
C ARG A 200 -2.33 -15.18 -15.90
N MET A 201 -1.72 -14.61 -16.93
CA MET A 201 -0.70 -15.28 -17.76
C MET A 201 0.72 -15.03 -17.27
N GLN A 202 0.95 -13.91 -16.57
CA GLN A 202 2.26 -13.48 -16.11
C GLN A 202 2.23 -12.96 -14.65
N PRO A 203 1.73 -13.78 -13.69
CA PRO A 203 1.61 -13.39 -12.28
C PRO A 203 2.96 -13.09 -11.59
N TYR A 204 4.06 -13.59 -12.16
CA TYR A 204 5.41 -13.48 -11.61
C TYR A 204 6.33 -12.62 -12.48
N ARG A 205 5.75 -11.67 -13.24
CA ARG A 205 6.49 -10.74 -14.11
C ARG A 205 7.43 -9.81 -13.35
N ILE A 206 7.19 -9.59 -12.07
CA ILE A 206 8.19 -9.07 -11.15
C ILE A 206 8.92 -10.27 -10.55
N TYR A 207 10.24 -10.29 -10.70
CA TYR A 207 11.08 -11.30 -10.10
C TYR A 207 11.92 -10.69 -8.99
N PHE A 208 12.16 -11.48 -7.95
CA PHE A 208 12.97 -11.10 -6.80
C PHE A 208 14.27 -11.87 -6.81
N ARG A 209 15.26 -11.40 -6.06
CA ARG A 209 16.55 -12.06 -5.90
C ARG A 209 16.94 -12.10 -4.44
N SER A 210 17.69 -13.13 -4.07
CA SER A 210 18.38 -13.19 -2.79
C SER A 210 19.86 -13.44 -3.01
N LEU A 211 20.70 -12.72 -2.25
CA LEU A 211 22.13 -13.01 -2.14
C LEU A 211 22.33 -14.13 -1.12
N PHE A 212 23.19 -15.09 -1.45
CA PHE A 212 23.68 -16.15 -0.59
C PHE A 212 25.19 -15.94 -0.37
N ARG A 213 25.68 -16.19 0.85
CA ARG A 213 27.09 -16.00 1.19
C ARG A 213 27.58 -17.00 2.23
N SER A 214 28.75 -17.59 1.98
CA SER A 214 29.54 -18.30 3.00
C SER A 214 31.02 -17.97 2.79
N GLY A 215 31.65 -17.31 3.76
CA GLY A 215 33.00 -16.76 3.59
C GLY A 215 33.08 -15.78 2.41
N SER A 216 34.03 -16.02 1.49
CA SER A 216 34.19 -15.24 0.26
C SER A 216 33.28 -15.68 -0.89
N LEU A 217 32.63 -16.84 -0.79
CA LEU A 217 31.75 -17.35 -1.82
C LEU A 217 30.39 -16.66 -1.76
N THR A 218 29.96 -16.10 -2.89
CA THR A 218 28.63 -15.48 -3.04
C THR A 218 27.91 -15.98 -4.27
N GLU A 219 26.61 -16.24 -4.15
CA GLU A 219 25.74 -16.56 -5.28
C GLU A 219 24.44 -15.76 -5.16
N THR A 220 23.86 -15.33 -6.28
CA THR A 220 22.54 -14.69 -6.28
C THR A 220 21.57 -15.54 -7.06
N THR A 221 20.44 -15.88 -6.45
CA THR A 221 19.39 -16.68 -7.11
C THR A 221 18.06 -15.95 -7.13
N THR A 222 17.20 -16.32 -8.07
CA THR A 222 15.85 -15.75 -8.21
C THR A 222 14.92 -16.32 -7.15
N CYS A 223 14.07 -15.47 -6.60
CA CYS A 223 13.06 -15.79 -5.60
C CYS A 223 11.67 -15.31 -6.05
N ASN A 224 10.63 -15.98 -5.56
CA ASN A 224 9.24 -15.56 -5.73
C ASN A 224 8.29 -16.29 -4.76
N VAL A 225 7.01 -15.91 -4.76
CA VAL A 225 5.95 -16.62 -4.03
C VAL A 225 5.68 -18.02 -4.59
N TYR A 226 6.07 -18.27 -5.85
CA TYR A 226 6.00 -19.55 -6.53
C TYR A 226 7.15 -19.67 -7.52
N ILE A 227 7.79 -20.84 -7.58
CA ILE A 227 8.81 -21.16 -8.56
C ILE A 227 8.50 -22.54 -9.13
N ASN A 228 8.47 -22.65 -10.46
CA ASN A 228 8.28 -23.93 -11.14
C ASN A 228 9.61 -24.72 -11.18
N ALA A 229 9.91 -25.44 -10.11
CA ALA A 229 11.08 -26.32 -9.98
C ALA A 229 10.81 -27.43 -8.97
N THR A 230 11.60 -28.50 -8.97
CA THR A 230 11.46 -29.58 -7.99
C THR A 230 11.95 -29.15 -6.61
N GLN A 231 11.53 -29.85 -5.56
CA GLN A 231 11.87 -29.49 -4.18
C GLN A 231 13.39 -29.49 -3.92
N GLU A 232 14.13 -30.38 -4.58
CA GLU A 232 15.59 -30.50 -4.46
C GLU A 232 16.33 -29.29 -5.05
N GLN A 233 15.67 -28.56 -5.97
CA GLN A 233 16.19 -27.40 -6.68
C GLN A 233 15.80 -26.07 -6.00
N LEU A 234 15.07 -26.13 -4.88
CA LEU A 234 14.51 -24.96 -4.22
C LEU A 234 14.97 -24.85 -2.77
N CYS A 235 15.08 -23.59 -2.33
CA CYS A 235 15.08 -23.23 -0.93
C CYS A 235 13.67 -22.78 -0.56
N ASN A 236 13.05 -23.48 0.39
CA ASN A 236 11.73 -23.17 0.91
C ASN A 236 11.85 -22.31 2.18
N TYR A 237 11.36 -21.08 2.11
CA TYR A 237 11.30 -20.13 3.22
C TYR A 237 9.86 -19.79 3.59
N THR A 238 8.95 -20.74 3.39
CA THR A 238 7.56 -20.60 3.82
C THR A 238 7.53 -20.33 5.33
N ASP A 239 6.83 -19.28 5.72
CA ASP A 239 6.68 -18.93 7.13
C ASP A 239 5.89 -20.02 7.85
N LEU A 240 6.46 -20.59 8.91
CA LEU A 240 5.88 -21.74 9.61
C LEU A 240 4.61 -21.36 10.40
N HIS A 241 4.46 -20.09 10.77
CA HIS A 241 3.33 -19.62 11.59
C HIS A 241 2.11 -19.29 10.73
N THR A 242 2.32 -18.62 9.60
CA THR A 242 1.27 -18.10 8.72
C THR A 242 1.09 -18.92 7.45
N GLY A 243 2.01 -19.85 7.18
CA GLY A 243 2.08 -20.64 5.95
C GLY A 243 2.40 -19.80 4.71
N GLU A 244 2.90 -18.57 4.88
CA GLU A 244 3.13 -17.67 3.77
C GLU A 244 4.33 -18.07 2.94
N GLN A 245 4.05 -18.34 1.67
CA GLN A 245 5.00 -18.97 0.76
C GLN A 245 6.07 -18.00 0.27
N TRP A 246 7.31 -18.45 0.34
CA TRP A 246 8.44 -17.77 -0.26
C TRP A 246 9.51 -18.76 -0.66
N PHE A 247 9.92 -18.74 -1.92
CA PHE A 247 10.87 -19.70 -2.47
C PHE A 247 12.01 -18.97 -3.19
N CYS A 248 13.18 -19.59 -3.20
CA CYS A 248 14.30 -19.21 -4.06
C CYS A 248 14.85 -20.44 -4.77
N TYR A 249 15.43 -20.28 -5.95
CA TYR A 249 16.27 -21.35 -6.52
C TYR A 249 17.44 -21.63 -5.60
N LYS A 250 17.78 -22.90 -5.43
CA LYS A 250 18.93 -23.32 -4.63
C LYS A 250 20.23 -22.87 -5.31
N PRO A 251 21.13 -22.18 -4.59
CA PRO A 251 22.45 -21.84 -5.13
C PRO A 251 23.27 -23.11 -5.42
N LYS A 252 24.18 -23.06 -6.40
CA LYS A 252 24.88 -24.25 -6.89
C LYS A 252 25.90 -24.78 -5.89
N LYS A 253 26.54 -23.89 -5.13
CA LYS A 253 27.67 -24.19 -4.24
C LYS A 253 27.40 -23.86 -2.77
N LEU A 254 26.25 -23.24 -2.46
CA LEU A 254 25.89 -22.81 -1.11
C LEU A 254 24.66 -23.56 -0.58
N SER A 255 24.54 -23.63 0.75
CA SER A 255 23.30 -24.10 1.41
C SER A 255 22.20 -23.03 1.29
N CYS A 256 20.95 -23.47 1.43
CA CYS A 256 19.80 -22.58 1.58
C CYS A 256 19.89 -21.68 2.83
N ASP A 257 20.63 -22.11 3.85
CA ASP A 257 20.84 -21.35 5.10
C ASP A 257 21.78 -20.16 4.91
N ALA A 258 22.54 -20.14 3.81
CA ALA A 258 23.49 -19.07 3.50
C ALA A 258 22.81 -17.78 2.98
N ARG A 259 21.47 -17.68 3.03
CA ARG A 259 20.71 -16.54 2.50
C ARG A 259 20.93 -15.29 3.34
N VAL A 260 21.24 -14.17 2.68
CA VAL A 260 21.63 -12.90 3.34
C VAL A 260 20.60 -11.80 3.12
N THR A 261 20.11 -11.63 1.89
CA THR A 261 19.25 -10.50 1.53
C THR A 261 18.02 -10.91 0.71
N HIS A 262 17.07 -9.99 0.60
CA HIS A 262 15.98 -9.96 -0.37
C HIS A 262 16.07 -8.66 -1.17
N ALA A 263 15.79 -8.74 -2.46
CA ALA A 263 15.83 -7.63 -3.40
C ALA A 263 14.76 -7.77 -4.48
N MET A 264 14.19 -6.67 -4.94
CA MET A 264 13.51 -6.63 -6.24
C MET A 264 14.55 -6.81 -7.34
N GLY A 265 14.43 -7.87 -8.12
CA GLY A 265 15.36 -8.18 -9.22
C GLY A 265 15.04 -7.40 -10.49
N GLY A 266 13.76 -7.11 -10.74
CA GLY A 266 13.30 -6.29 -11.86
C GLY A 266 11.90 -6.68 -12.34
N PHE A 267 11.48 -6.04 -13.43
CA PHE A 267 10.20 -6.24 -14.07
C PHE A 267 10.41 -6.70 -15.52
N ARG A 268 9.73 -7.78 -15.94
CA ARG A 268 9.71 -8.27 -17.32
C ARG A 268 8.47 -7.72 -18.02
N LYS A 269 8.68 -6.72 -18.86
CA LYS A 269 7.63 -6.11 -19.68
C LYS A 269 7.39 -6.95 -20.94
N ASN A 270 6.46 -7.92 -20.85
CA ASN A 270 6.07 -8.73 -22.01
C ASN A 270 4.64 -8.35 -22.45
N ILE A 271 4.53 -7.20 -23.11
CA ILE A 271 3.32 -6.75 -23.80
C ILE A 271 3.69 -6.32 -25.23
N LYS A 272 2.72 -6.41 -26.15
CA LYS A 272 2.88 -5.98 -27.53
C LYS A 272 2.89 -4.45 -27.61
N ARG A 273 3.49 -3.89 -28.67
CA ARG A 273 3.51 -2.44 -28.91
C ARG A 273 2.12 -1.79 -28.88
N GLN A 274 1.12 -2.41 -29.52
CA GLN A 274 -0.26 -1.91 -29.52
C GLN A 274 -0.88 -1.88 -28.12
N GLU A 275 -0.59 -2.88 -27.29
CA GLU A 275 -1.04 -2.95 -25.89
C GLU A 275 -0.35 -1.88 -25.05
N GLU A 276 0.96 -1.65 -25.27
CA GLU A 276 1.72 -0.61 -24.59
C GLU A 276 1.15 0.79 -24.87
N MET A 277 0.68 1.04 -26.10
CA MET A 277 0.06 2.31 -26.48
C MET A 277 -1.26 2.60 -25.73
N LEU A 278 -1.80 1.66 -24.96
CA LEU A 278 -2.94 1.89 -24.06
C LEU A 278 -2.56 2.58 -22.75
N PHE A 279 -1.26 2.70 -22.46
CA PHE A 279 -0.74 3.26 -21.20
C PHE A 279 0.03 4.57 -21.44
N GLN A 280 -0.40 5.38 -22.40
CA GLN A 280 0.26 6.64 -22.75
C GLN A 280 -0.16 7.76 -21.80
N ARG A 281 0.79 8.20 -20.97
CA ARG A 281 0.60 9.31 -20.02
C ARG A 281 0.23 10.60 -20.77
N GLY A 282 -0.83 11.26 -20.33
CA GLY A 282 -1.30 12.52 -20.93
C GLY A 282 -2.06 12.36 -22.26
N ILE A 283 -2.24 11.13 -22.74
CA ILE A 283 -3.01 10.82 -23.95
C ILE A 283 -4.26 9.99 -23.60
N ASN A 284 -4.08 8.80 -23.04
CA ASN A 284 -5.19 7.88 -22.68
C ASN A 284 -5.08 7.27 -21.28
N MET A 285 -4.08 7.67 -20.50
CA MET A 285 -3.90 7.25 -19.11
C MET A 285 -3.76 8.47 -18.20
N LYS A 286 -4.62 8.53 -17.16
CA LYS A 286 -4.70 9.65 -16.21
C LYS A 286 -4.99 10.99 -16.88
N VAL A 287 -5.98 11.02 -17.76
CA VAL A 287 -6.38 12.22 -18.52
C VAL A 287 -7.80 12.63 -18.17
N SER A 288 -8.04 13.94 -18.04
CA SER A 288 -9.37 14.47 -17.77
C SER A 288 -10.24 14.38 -19.02
N ILE A 289 -11.50 13.99 -18.85
CA ILE A 289 -12.53 14.03 -19.89
C ILE A 289 -13.13 15.45 -19.88
N PRO A 290 -13.25 16.14 -21.04
CA PRO A 290 -13.84 17.47 -21.10
C PRO A 290 -15.36 17.43 -20.89
N PRO A 291 -15.96 18.52 -20.40
CA PRO A 291 -17.40 18.59 -20.32
C PRO A 291 -18.02 18.92 -21.69
N SER A 292 -19.24 18.45 -21.94
CA SER A 292 -20.06 18.84 -23.11
C SER A 292 -20.76 20.18 -22.91
N ASN A 293 -20.99 20.55 -21.65
CA ASN A 293 -21.57 21.82 -21.21
C ASN A 293 -20.64 22.54 -20.24
N HIS A 294 -20.74 23.86 -20.10
CA HIS A 294 -20.05 24.60 -19.04
C HIS A 294 -21.06 25.06 -17.98
N PRO A 295 -21.64 24.13 -17.20
CA PRO A 295 -22.66 24.49 -16.22
C PRO A 295 -21.99 25.26 -15.09
N ASN A 296 -22.52 26.44 -14.80
CA ASN A 296 -22.22 27.13 -13.55
C ASN A 296 -23.03 26.45 -12.44
N ILE A 297 -22.39 25.58 -11.66
CA ILE A 297 -23.07 24.85 -10.59
C ILE A 297 -22.86 25.64 -9.30
N SER A 298 -23.90 26.37 -8.88
CA SER A 298 -23.93 27.08 -7.61
C SER A 298 -24.79 26.32 -6.62
N VAL A 299 -24.23 25.99 -5.46
CA VAL A 299 -24.89 25.26 -4.38
C VAL A 299 -25.31 26.24 -3.30
N LEU A 300 -26.60 26.31 -3.02
CA LEU A 300 -27.20 27.16 -2.01
C LEU A 300 -27.20 26.49 -0.63
N PRO A 301 -27.42 27.27 0.46
CA PRO A 301 -27.61 26.74 1.80
C PRO A 301 -28.69 25.67 1.83
N ARG A 302 -28.65 24.81 2.84
CA ARG A 302 -29.67 23.79 3.04
C ARG A 302 -31.04 24.43 3.32
N VAL A 303 -32.12 23.89 2.74
CA VAL A 303 -33.49 24.35 3.04
C VAL A 303 -33.89 23.86 4.44
N GLU A 304 -34.19 24.80 5.35
CA GLU A 304 -34.48 24.55 6.77
C GLU A 304 -35.63 23.57 7.03
N ASP A 305 -36.55 23.40 6.08
CA ASP A 305 -37.76 22.56 6.18
C ASP A 305 -37.52 21.06 5.84
N GLN A 306 -36.27 20.66 5.54
CA GLN A 306 -35.92 19.26 5.28
C GLN A 306 -35.39 18.55 6.53
N THR A 307 -36.31 17.96 7.30
CA THR A 307 -36.06 17.16 8.54
C THR A 307 -35.26 15.87 8.33
N ARG A 308 -34.91 15.49 7.09
CA ARG A 308 -34.20 14.24 6.76
C ARG A 308 -32.69 14.38 6.92
N GLY A 309 -31.98 13.42 7.49
CA GLY A 309 -30.50 13.51 7.59
C GLY A 309 -29.84 13.55 6.20
N ILE A 310 -28.61 14.06 6.09
CA ILE A 310 -27.81 13.99 4.84
C ILE A 310 -27.73 12.54 4.32
N GLY A 311 -27.80 11.55 5.22
CA GLY A 311 -27.78 10.12 4.88
C GLY A 311 -29.07 9.56 4.25
N ASP A 312 -30.22 10.22 4.34
CA ASP A 312 -31.50 9.64 3.87
C ASP A 312 -31.81 9.93 2.39
N ILE A 313 -31.06 10.86 1.75
CA ILE A 313 -31.34 11.35 0.40
C ILE A 313 -30.25 10.92 -0.61
N VAL A 314 -29.03 10.69 -0.12
CA VAL A 314 -27.85 10.52 -0.96
C VAL A 314 -27.63 9.03 -1.28
N ARG A 315 -27.57 8.65 -2.56
CA ARG A 315 -27.29 7.27 -3.03
C ARG A 315 -25.80 6.92 -2.99
N THR A 316 -24.98 7.91 -2.66
CA THR A 316 -23.54 7.86 -2.52
C THR A 316 -23.13 7.88 -1.04
N GLU A 317 -22.23 6.98 -0.66
CA GLU A 317 -21.68 6.91 0.70
C GLU A 317 -20.18 7.17 0.67
N PRO A 318 -19.71 8.39 0.33
CA PRO A 318 -18.31 8.71 0.51
C PRO A 318 -17.97 8.69 2.01
N SER A 319 -16.75 8.31 2.33
CA SER A 319 -16.20 8.32 3.69
C SER A 319 -16.10 9.73 4.28
N GLY A 320 -15.95 10.75 3.44
CA GLY A 320 -15.79 12.13 3.86
C GLY A 320 -15.56 13.10 2.70
N TYR A 321 -15.26 14.34 3.04
CA TYR A 321 -14.97 15.43 2.10
C TYR A 321 -13.97 16.42 2.71
N TYR A 322 -13.28 17.18 1.86
CA TYR A 322 -12.51 18.35 2.30
C TYR A 322 -13.38 19.59 2.34
N TYR A 323 -13.14 20.45 3.32
CA TYR A 323 -13.60 21.84 3.31
C TYR A 323 -12.61 22.70 4.08
N GLY A 324 -12.16 23.81 3.49
CA GLY A 324 -11.11 24.65 4.07
C GLY A 324 -9.78 23.90 4.23
N GLY A 325 -9.51 22.89 3.39
CA GLY A 325 -8.29 22.08 3.45
C GLY A 325 -8.25 21.01 4.55
N ALA A 326 -9.29 20.91 5.37
CA ALA A 326 -9.43 19.88 6.41
C ALA A 326 -10.41 18.78 5.98
N TRP A 327 -10.06 17.53 6.26
CA TRP A 327 -10.92 16.36 6.04
C TRP A 327 -12.04 16.29 7.06
N ARG A 328 -13.26 16.08 6.58
CA ARG A 328 -14.50 15.97 7.34
C ARG A 328 -15.15 14.62 7.01
N PRO A 329 -15.10 13.64 7.92
CA PRO A 329 -15.72 12.33 7.71
C PRO A 329 -17.24 12.45 7.82
N LEU A 330 -17.95 11.56 7.13
CA LEU A 330 -19.42 11.50 7.17
C LEU A 330 -19.97 10.46 8.15
N ASP A 331 -19.09 9.69 8.79
CA ASP A 331 -19.44 8.67 9.80
C ASP A 331 -19.74 9.26 11.20
N GLY A 332 -19.73 10.59 11.34
CA GLY A 332 -19.94 11.30 12.60
C GLY A 332 -18.68 11.51 13.44
N THR A 333 -17.53 11.00 13.01
CA THR A 333 -16.25 11.21 13.71
C THR A 333 -15.88 12.70 13.72
N LYS A 334 -15.63 13.27 14.91
CA LYS A 334 -15.11 14.65 15.02
C LYS A 334 -13.58 14.62 14.88
N VAL A 335 -13.06 15.32 13.86
CA VAL A 335 -11.62 15.36 13.57
C VAL A 335 -10.97 16.61 14.15
N HIS A 336 -9.91 16.39 14.92
CA HIS A 336 -9.05 17.43 15.47
C HIS A 336 -8.00 17.87 14.48
N GLN A 337 -7.64 19.14 14.52
CA GLN A 337 -6.50 19.66 13.80
C GLN A 337 -5.32 19.80 14.75
N PHE A 338 -4.33 18.92 14.62
CA PHE A 338 -3.16 18.91 15.48
C PHE A 338 -2.05 19.81 14.90
N ASN A 339 -2.17 21.11 15.13
CA ASN A 339 -1.33 22.11 14.49
C ASN A 339 -0.04 22.48 15.26
N SER A 340 0.21 21.88 16.43
CA SER A 340 1.40 22.16 17.24
C SER A 340 2.02 20.88 17.83
N SER A 341 3.35 20.88 18.04
CA SER A 341 4.07 19.77 18.71
C SER A 341 3.44 19.45 20.07
N THR A 342 3.11 20.47 20.86
CA THR A 342 2.49 20.30 22.18
C THR A 342 1.16 19.54 22.12
N ALA A 343 0.27 19.86 21.17
CA ALA A 343 -1.00 19.15 21.03
C ALA A 343 -0.78 17.67 20.68
N VAL A 344 0.22 17.38 19.85
CA VAL A 344 0.56 16.00 19.46
C VAL A 344 1.18 15.25 20.61
N SER A 345 2.16 15.83 21.31
CA SER A 345 2.77 15.22 22.49
C SER A 345 1.75 14.97 23.60
N GLN A 346 0.77 15.86 23.78
CA GLN A 346 -0.34 15.64 24.73
C GLN A 346 -1.23 14.47 24.30
N CYS A 347 -1.62 14.39 23.03
CA CYS A 347 -2.44 13.31 22.50
C CYS A 347 -1.73 11.94 22.61
N LEU A 348 -0.44 11.91 22.25
CA LEU A 348 0.35 10.70 22.16
C LEU A 348 1.08 10.36 23.47
N ARG A 349 0.91 11.15 24.54
CA ARG A 349 1.60 10.95 25.82
C ARG A 349 1.39 9.54 26.36
N GLY A 350 2.48 8.85 26.66
CA GLY A 350 2.46 7.48 27.16
C GLY A 350 2.00 6.44 26.13
N LYS A 351 1.94 6.77 24.83
CA LYS A 351 1.51 5.84 23.78
C LYS A 351 2.69 5.17 23.08
N VAL A 352 2.45 3.94 22.65
CA VAL A 352 3.31 3.17 21.76
C VAL A 352 2.58 2.95 20.44
N LEU A 353 3.12 3.48 19.35
CA LEU A 353 2.58 3.37 18.00
C LEU A 353 3.42 2.36 17.21
N HIS A 354 2.77 1.31 16.71
CA HIS A 354 3.37 0.33 15.81
C HIS A 354 2.82 0.49 14.40
N LEU A 355 3.67 0.95 13.48
CA LEU A 355 3.32 1.21 12.09
C LEU A 355 3.83 0.06 11.22
N PHE A 356 2.92 -0.77 10.71
CA PHE A 356 3.24 -1.92 9.86
C PHE A 356 2.73 -1.73 8.45
N GLY A 357 3.56 -1.99 7.44
CA GLY A 357 3.06 -1.84 6.08
C GLY A 357 4.11 -1.78 4.99
N ASP A 358 3.74 -1.13 3.89
CA ASP A 358 4.65 -0.76 2.82
C ASP A 358 5.20 0.66 2.99
N SER A 359 5.85 1.18 1.95
CA SER A 359 6.45 2.52 1.97
C SER A 359 5.42 3.62 2.23
N THR A 360 4.13 3.36 2.00
CA THR A 360 3.09 4.34 2.28
C THR A 360 2.93 4.55 3.78
N ILE A 361 2.98 3.51 4.61
CA ILE A 361 2.97 3.63 6.08
C ILE A 361 4.30 4.19 6.61
N ARG A 362 5.44 3.87 5.96
CA ARG A 362 6.72 4.53 6.28
C ARG A 362 6.60 6.05 6.22
N GLN A 363 5.84 6.57 5.26
CA GLN A 363 5.60 8.00 5.12
C GLN A 363 4.94 8.63 6.34
N TRP A 364 4.11 7.90 7.08
CA TRP A 364 3.51 8.39 8.33
C TRP A 364 4.56 8.54 9.42
N PHE A 365 5.45 7.56 9.56
CA PHE A 365 6.60 7.65 10.46
C PHE A 365 7.46 8.89 10.13
N GLU A 366 7.79 9.08 8.84
CA GLU A 366 8.59 10.22 8.37
C GLU A 366 7.89 11.55 8.61
N TYR A 367 6.58 11.61 8.40
CA TYR A 367 5.79 12.80 8.68
C TYR A 367 5.79 13.16 10.17
N LEU A 368 5.61 12.17 11.06
CA LEU A 368 5.60 12.38 12.51
C LEU A 368 6.93 12.98 12.99
N ILE A 369 8.07 12.39 12.63
CA ILE A 369 9.38 12.89 13.06
C ILE A 369 9.75 14.24 12.42
N ALA A 370 9.24 14.53 11.22
CA ALA A 370 9.51 15.80 10.55
C ALA A 370 8.64 16.94 11.10
N SER A 371 7.41 16.62 11.52
CA SER A 371 6.43 17.62 11.97
C SER A 371 6.47 17.86 13.48
N PHE A 372 7.01 16.93 14.26
CA PHE A 372 7.03 16.95 15.73
C PHE A 372 8.47 16.80 16.25
N PRO A 373 9.22 17.91 16.43
CA PRO A 373 10.65 17.90 16.74
C PRO A 373 11.04 17.17 18.03
N ASP A 374 10.12 17.05 18.98
CA ASP A 374 10.33 16.36 20.26
C ASP A 374 10.41 14.82 20.08
N LEU A 375 9.79 14.30 19.01
CA LEU A 375 9.86 12.90 18.62
C LEU A 375 11.12 12.63 17.80
N LYS A 376 12.18 12.18 18.47
CA LYS A 376 13.51 12.02 17.86
C LYS A 376 13.68 10.63 17.28
N ASN A 377 14.12 10.56 16.02
CA ASN A 377 14.51 9.30 15.39
C ASN A 377 15.75 8.70 16.08
N PHE A 378 15.67 7.43 16.45
CA PHE A 378 16.80 6.64 16.92
C PHE A 378 17.35 5.85 15.73
N ASP A 379 18.49 6.29 15.19
CA ASP A 379 19.09 5.67 13.99
C ASP A 379 19.66 4.28 14.31
N LEU A 380 18.98 3.25 13.81
CA LEU A 380 19.42 1.85 13.89
C LEU A 380 20.40 1.47 12.77
N HIS A 381 20.85 2.44 11.96
CA HIS A 381 21.73 2.25 10.80
C HIS A 381 21.18 1.24 9.77
N ASN A 382 19.85 1.19 9.64
CA ASN A 382 19.13 0.31 8.74
C ASN A 382 18.90 0.95 7.36
N SER A 383 18.45 0.14 6.40
CA SER A 383 17.99 0.63 5.09
C SER A 383 16.84 1.63 5.27
N LYS A 384 16.99 2.81 4.64
CA LYS A 384 15.96 3.88 4.62
C LYS A 384 14.64 3.45 3.97
N GLN A 385 14.58 2.31 3.28
CA GLN A 385 13.36 1.84 2.60
C GLN A 385 12.49 0.91 3.46
N ALA A 386 13.10 -0.03 4.20
CA ALA A 386 12.42 -1.18 4.79
C ALA A 386 12.27 -1.13 6.32
N GLY A 387 13.03 -0.28 7.00
CA GLY A 387 13.10 -0.29 8.47
C GLY A 387 13.91 -1.49 9.00
N PRO A 388 13.75 -1.86 10.29
CA PRO A 388 12.88 -1.20 11.25
C PRO A 388 13.37 0.22 11.59
N PHE A 389 12.43 1.11 11.89
CA PHE A 389 12.70 2.45 12.42
C PHE A 389 12.06 2.63 13.79
N VAL A 390 12.69 3.49 14.59
CA VAL A 390 12.29 3.80 15.96
C VAL A 390 12.42 5.30 16.16
N ALA A 391 11.41 5.92 16.76
CA ALA A 391 11.47 7.29 17.23
C ALA A 391 10.88 7.41 18.63
N LEU A 392 11.46 8.30 19.43
CA LEU A 392 11.21 8.43 20.87
C LEU A 392 11.05 9.90 21.26
N ASP A 393 10.01 10.18 22.02
CA ASP A 393 9.91 11.38 22.88
C ASP A 393 10.01 10.88 24.32
N TYR A 394 11.21 10.96 24.89
CA TYR A 394 11.50 10.41 26.23
C TYR A 394 10.72 11.14 27.34
N PRO A 395 10.67 12.50 27.39
CA PRO A 395 9.88 13.21 28.39
C PRO A 395 8.38 12.85 28.41
N ASN A 396 7.78 12.63 27.24
CA ASN A 396 6.35 12.30 27.14
C ASN A 396 6.07 10.79 27.08
N ASN A 397 7.11 9.95 27.18
CA ASN A 397 7.04 8.49 27.08
C ASN A 397 6.30 8.02 25.81
N ILE A 398 6.71 8.55 24.66
CA ILE A 398 6.14 8.21 23.35
C ILE A 398 7.14 7.36 22.58
N LEU A 399 6.68 6.21 22.07
CA LEU A 399 7.45 5.35 21.18
C LEU A 399 6.70 5.18 19.86
N VAL A 400 7.35 5.49 18.74
CA VAL A 400 6.83 5.20 17.40
C VAL A 400 7.78 4.25 16.71
N THR A 401 7.24 3.17 16.15
CA THR A 401 8.01 2.18 15.40
C THR A 401 7.45 2.03 13.99
N TYR A 402 8.31 1.79 13.02
CA TYR A 402 7.90 1.37 11.68
C TYR A 402 8.59 0.08 11.30
N ARG A 403 7.84 -0.85 10.70
CA ARG A 403 8.38 -2.06 10.09
C ARG A 403 7.68 -2.39 8.79
N CYS A 404 8.46 -2.70 7.76
CA CYS A 404 7.89 -3.14 6.51
C CYS A 404 7.33 -4.57 6.60
N HIS A 405 6.33 -4.89 5.79
CA HIS A 405 5.75 -6.23 5.70
C HIS A 405 6.74 -7.27 5.14
N GLY A 406 6.51 -8.56 5.40
CA GLY A 406 7.30 -9.65 4.82
C GLY A 406 7.13 -9.76 3.30
N PRO A 407 8.01 -10.49 2.58
CA PRO A 407 8.00 -10.60 1.12
C PRO A 407 6.62 -10.86 0.52
N PRO A 408 6.34 -10.40 -0.71
CA PRO A 408 7.26 -9.73 -1.63
C PRO A 408 7.44 -8.23 -1.33
N LEU A 409 8.70 -7.76 -1.31
CA LEU A 409 9.05 -6.35 -1.18
C LEU A 409 9.67 -5.82 -2.47
N HIS A 410 9.15 -4.70 -2.98
CA HIS A 410 9.64 -4.06 -4.21
C HIS A 410 10.82 -3.11 -3.95
N PHE A 411 11.64 -3.41 -2.93
CA PHE A 411 12.77 -2.58 -2.51
C PHE A 411 14.11 -3.12 -3.03
N ALA A 412 15.15 -2.29 -2.97
CA ALA A 412 16.46 -2.64 -3.53
C ALA A 412 17.16 -3.78 -2.77
N ASN A 413 17.50 -3.60 -1.49
CA ASN A 413 18.13 -4.63 -0.67
C ASN A 413 17.62 -4.56 0.77
N VAL A 414 17.15 -5.70 1.28
CA VAL A 414 16.65 -5.87 2.65
C VAL A 414 17.32 -7.11 3.27
N PRO A 415 18.03 -6.99 4.41
CA PRO A 415 18.53 -8.15 5.14
C PRO A 415 17.42 -9.14 5.48
N VAL A 416 17.67 -10.45 5.33
CA VAL A 416 16.62 -11.46 5.61
C VAL A 416 16.16 -11.46 7.08
N THR A 417 17.02 -11.04 8.01
CA THR A 417 16.69 -10.89 9.44
C THR A 417 15.62 -9.82 9.71
N GLN A 418 15.41 -8.91 8.75
CA GLN A 418 14.42 -7.85 8.82
C GLN A 418 13.09 -8.22 8.13
N LEU A 419 13.04 -9.34 7.41
CA LEU A 419 11.83 -9.83 6.74
C LEU A 419 10.89 -10.43 7.78
N ARG A 420 9.91 -9.64 8.23
CA ARG A 420 8.93 -10.06 9.23
C ARG A 420 7.52 -9.91 8.69
N TYR A 421 6.70 -10.95 8.85
CA TYR A 421 5.29 -10.89 8.48
C TYR A 421 4.50 -10.13 9.54
N ILE A 422 3.60 -9.25 9.11
CA ILE A 422 2.79 -8.40 10.01
C ILE A 422 2.04 -9.28 11.02
N ALA A 423 1.44 -10.39 10.58
CA ALA A 423 0.73 -11.31 11.46
C ALA A 423 1.62 -11.86 12.60
N ASN A 424 2.89 -12.19 12.31
CA ASN A 424 3.84 -12.64 13.32
C ASN A 424 4.15 -11.53 14.31
N GLU A 425 4.46 -10.32 13.82
CA GLU A 425 4.78 -9.19 14.70
C GLU A 425 3.59 -8.82 15.58
N LEU A 426 2.36 -8.86 15.05
CA LEU A 426 1.15 -8.61 15.82
C LEU A 426 1.00 -9.60 16.97
N ASP A 427 1.35 -10.88 16.82
CA ASP A 427 1.26 -11.86 17.91
C ASP A 427 2.27 -11.64 19.04
N HIS A 428 3.33 -10.84 18.82
CA HIS A 428 4.31 -10.45 19.83
C HIS A 428 3.99 -9.12 20.53
N ILE A 429 2.86 -8.49 20.21
CA ILE A 429 2.41 -7.25 20.86
C ILE A 429 1.48 -7.61 22.02
N ASP A 430 1.83 -7.18 23.23
CA ASP A 430 0.99 -7.33 24.43
C ASP A 430 -0.36 -6.60 24.25
N GLY A 431 -0.31 -5.38 23.72
CA GLY A 431 -1.47 -4.52 23.48
C GLY A 431 -1.88 -3.71 24.70
N GLY A 432 -3.08 -3.14 24.65
CA GLY A 432 -3.70 -2.41 25.75
C GLY A 432 -4.01 -0.95 25.42
N PRO A 433 -4.49 -0.16 26.40
CA PRO A 433 -5.01 1.19 26.17
C PRO A 433 -3.97 2.21 25.67
N ASN A 434 -2.69 1.88 25.78
CA ASN A 434 -1.58 2.72 25.36
C ASN A 434 -0.97 2.27 24.03
N THR A 435 -1.46 1.18 23.45
CA THR A 435 -0.94 0.62 22.22
C THR A 435 -1.83 0.99 21.05
N VAL A 436 -1.20 1.54 20.02
CA VAL A 436 -1.83 1.86 18.73
C VAL A 436 -1.12 1.06 17.65
N VAL A 437 -1.88 0.35 16.83
CA VAL A 437 -1.37 -0.43 15.71
C VAL A 437 -1.95 0.15 14.42
N VAL A 438 -1.09 0.54 13.48
CA VAL A 438 -1.49 1.01 12.16
C VAL A 438 -1.01 0.02 11.10
N ILE A 439 -1.90 -0.42 10.22
CA ILE A 439 -1.60 -1.39 9.17
C ILE A 439 -1.96 -0.80 7.80
N GLY A 440 -1.03 -0.81 6.85
CA GLY A 440 -1.27 -0.44 5.46
C GLY A 440 -0.42 -1.26 4.51
N VAL A 441 -1.03 -2.22 3.82
CA VAL A 441 -0.31 -3.22 3.01
C VAL A 441 -1.04 -3.42 1.69
N TRP A 442 -0.49 -2.91 0.58
CA TRP A 442 -1.14 -3.07 -0.74
C TRP A 442 -0.20 -2.83 -1.91
N ALA A 443 0.80 -1.94 -1.79
CA ALA A 443 1.56 -1.40 -2.92
C ALA A 443 2.42 -2.45 -3.63
N HIS A 444 2.78 -3.54 -2.95
CA HIS A 444 3.63 -4.61 -3.47
C HIS A 444 2.86 -5.84 -4.00
N PHE A 445 1.52 -5.77 -4.08
CA PHE A 445 0.67 -6.92 -4.42
C PHE A 445 -0.07 -6.79 -5.77
N GLY A 446 0.23 -5.75 -6.55
CA GLY A 446 -0.47 -5.45 -7.80
C GLY A 446 -0.29 -6.51 -8.89
N SER A 447 0.90 -7.10 -9.00
CA SER A 447 1.23 -8.06 -10.06
C SER A 447 0.89 -9.52 -9.74
N LEU A 448 0.64 -9.84 -8.48
CA LEU A 448 0.44 -11.20 -8.00
C LEU A 448 -1.00 -11.67 -8.24
N PRO A 449 -1.23 -13.00 -8.27
CA PRO A 449 -2.57 -13.55 -8.16
C PRO A 449 -3.24 -13.02 -6.89
N VAL A 450 -4.52 -12.67 -6.99
CA VAL A 450 -5.23 -12.00 -5.91
C VAL A 450 -5.33 -12.87 -4.65
N ASP A 451 -5.32 -14.19 -4.81
CA ASP A 451 -5.29 -15.19 -3.75
C ASP A 451 -4.13 -14.97 -2.77
N VAL A 452 -2.95 -14.54 -3.27
CA VAL A 452 -1.78 -14.23 -2.43
C VAL A 452 -2.10 -13.07 -1.48
N TYR A 453 -2.76 -12.04 -1.99
CA TYR A 453 -3.14 -10.87 -1.20
C TYR A 453 -4.29 -11.18 -0.23
N ILE A 454 -5.30 -11.95 -0.66
CA ILE A 454 -6.40 -12.39 0.21
C ILE A 454 -5.84 -13.19 1.39
N ARG A 455 -4.96 -14.16 1.13
CA ARG A 455 -4.32 -14.95 2.18
C ARG A 455 -3.52 -14.08 3.15
N ARG A 456 -2.74 -13.12 2.64
CA ARG A 456 -2.01 -12.14 3.47
C ARG A 456 -2.97 -11.38 4.39
N LEU A 457 -4.07 -10.86 3.85
CA LEU A 457 -5.05 -10.11 4.64
C LEU A 457 -5.75 -10.99 5.67
N GLN A 458 -6.11 -12.23 5.34
CA GLN A 458 -6.73 -13.18 6.27
C GLN A 458 -5.80 -13.53 7.43
N ASN A 459 -4.50 -13.74 7.17
CA ASN A 459 -3.51 -13.97 8.20
C ASN A 459 -3.39 -12.76 9.15
N ILE A 460 -3.34 -11.54 8.59
CA ILE A 460 -3.32 -10.31 9.40
C ILE A 460 -4.63 -10.17 10.20
N ARG A 461 -5.79 -10.41 9.60
CA ARG A 461 -7.09 -10.39 10.29
C ARG A 461 -7.10 -11.36 11.48
N LYS A 462 -6.67 -12.60 11.29
CA LYS A 462 -6.60 -13.60 12.37
C LYS A 462 -5.69 -13.11 13.51
N ALA A 463 -4.55 -12.48 13.19
CA ALA A 463 -3.65 -11.91 14.20
C ALA A 463 -4.25 -10.69 14.92
N VAL A 464 -4.93 -9.79 14.20
CA VAL A 464 -5.67 -8.67 14.80
C VAL A 464 -6.77 -9.16 15.74
N MET A 465 -7.52 -10.21 15.36
CA MET A 465 -8.52 -10.82 16.23
C MET A 465 -7.91 -11.37 17.51
N ARG A 466 -6.76 -12.05 17.43
CA ARG A 466 -6.04 -12.53 18.63
C ARG A 466 -5.57 -11.37 19.50
N LEU A 467 -5.05 -10.29 18.91
CA LEU A 467 -4.62 -9.09 19.63
C LEU A 467 -5.78 -8.41 20.37
N LEU A 468 -6.91 -8.21 19.69
CA LEU A 468 -8.09 -7.58 20.30
C LEU A 468 -8.77 -8.50 21.31
N SER A 469 -8.68 -9.83 21.15
CA SER A 469 -9.18 -10.79 22.14
C SER A 469 -8.39 -10.71 23.46
N ARG A 470 -7.05 -10.68 23.37
CA ARG A 470 -6.18 -10.60 24.57
C ARG A 470 -6.09 -9.20 25.18
N ALA A 471 -6.19 -8.15 24.35
CA ALA A 471 -6.09 -6.76 24.77
C ALA A 471 -7.13 -5.88 24.05
N PRO A 472 -8.42 -5.94 24.46
CA PRO A 472 -9.54 -5.28 23.76
C PRO A 472 -9.44 -3.76 23.66
N ARG A 473 -8.65 -3.11 24.52
CA ARG A 473 -8.42 -1.66 24.51
C ARG A 473 -7.31 -1.20 23.56
N THR A 474 -6.72 -2.11 22.79
CA THR A 474 -5.74 -1.75 21.75
C THR A 474 -6.44 -1.04 20.60
N LEU A 475 -5.92 0.12 20.19
CA LEU A 475 -6.43 0.81 19.01
C LEU A 475 -5.79 0.21 17.75
N VAL A 476 -6.60 -0.27 16.82
CA VAL A 476 -6.13 -0.80 15.53
C VAL A 476 -6.71 0.04 14.39
N VAL A 477 -5.85 0.57 13.54
CA VAL A 477 -6.20 1.42 12.41
C VAL A 477 -5.68 0.82 11.11
N ILE A 478 -6.55 0.74 10.12
CA ILE A 478 -6.25 0.21 8.79
C ILE A 478 -6.22 1.38 7.81
N ARG A 479 -5.10 1.57 7.13
CA ARG A 479 -4.96 2.54 6.04
C ARG A 479 -5.29 1.87 4.72
N THR A 480 -6.18 2.48 3.94
CA THR A 480 -6.55 2.00 2.60
C THR A 480 -5.49 2.33 1.54
N ALA A 481 -5.64 1.73 0.34
CA ALA A 481 -4.81 2.10 -0.81
C ALA A 481 -5.14 3.53 -1.28
N ASN A 482 -4.30 4.12 -2.14
CA ASN A 482 -4.61 5.42 -2.73
C ASN A 482 -4.27 5.52 -4.23
N PRO A 483 -4.95 6.40 -4.99
CA PRO A 483 -4.57 6.73 -6.36
C PRO A 483 -3.16 7.30 -6.43
N LYS A 484 -2.50 7.09 -7.57
CA LYS A 484 -1.15 7.62 -7.82
C LYS A 484 -0.91 8.05 -9.26
N ALA A 485 0.21 8.73 -9.48
CA ALA A 485 0.73 8.98 -10.81
C ALA A 485 1.14 7.66 -11.47
N LEU A 486 0.83 7.51 -12.77
CA LEU A 486 1.13 6.31 -13.52
C LEU A 486 2.15 6.60 -14.63
N THR A 487 3.20 5.79 -14.66
CA THR A 487 4.00 5.50 -15.85
C THR A 487 3.54 4.15 -16.42
N VAL A 488 4.01 3.78 -17.62
CA VAL A 488 3.71 2.46 -18.19
C VAL A 488 4.10 1.35 -17.20
N ASP A 489 5.32 1.38 -16.66
CA ASP A 489 5.79 0.33 -15.75
C ASP A 489 4.98 0.27 -14.45
N VAL A 490 4.61 1.43 -13.89
CA VAL A 490 3.76 1.49 -12.69
C VAL A 490 2.35 0.98 -13.02
N ALA A 491 1.79 1.30 -14.18
CA ALA A 491 0.49 0.76 -14.58
C ALA A 491 0.51 -0.78 -14.68
N LEU A 492 1.57 -1.35 -15.26
CA LEU A 492 1.69 -2.79 -15.44
C LEU A 492 2.00 -3.56 -14.15
N THR A 493 2.49 -2.89 -13.10
CA THR A 493 2.95 -3.56 -11.85
C THR A 493 2.12 -3.20 -10.62
N ASN A 494 1.61 -1.98 -10.56
CA ASN A 494 0.85 -1.40 -9.45
C ASN A 494 -0.13 -0.35 -10.01
N SER A 495 -0.93 -0.61 -11.04
CA SER A 495 -1.95 0.35 -11.49
C SER A 495 -2.94 0.70 -10.39
N ASP A 496 -3.63 1.84 -10.55
CA ASP A 496 -4.76 2.17 -9.69
C ASP A 496 -5.93 1.17 -9.86
N TRP A 497 -6.05 0.54 -11.02
CA TRP A 497 -7.03 -0.53 -11.23
C TRP A 497 -6.73 -1.75 -10.35
N TYR A 498 -5.45 -2.11 -10.19
CA TYR A 498 -5.07 -3.10 -9.20
C TYR A 498 -5.31 -2.60 -7.79
N SER A 499 -4.87 -1.38 -7.46
CA SER A 499 -4.95 -0.82 -6.11
C SER A 499 -6.38 -0.74 -5.57
N ILE A 500 -7.37 -0.33 -6.38
CA ILE A 500 -8.77 -0.28 -5.95
C ILE A 500 -9.35 -1.66 -5.64
N GLN A 501 -8.90 -2.71 -6.33
CA GLN A 501 -9.29 -4.08 -5.98
C GLN A 501 -8.70 -4.48 -4.62
N ARG A 502 -7.44 -4.09 -4.33
CA ARG A 502 -6.80 -4.38 -3.04
C ARG A 502 -7.48 -3.62 -1.92
N ASP A 503 -7.93 -2.40 -2.18
CA ASP A 503 -8.71 -1.61 -1.23
C ASP A 503 -10.07 -2.28 -0.92
N LYS A 504 -10.83 -2.66 -1.94
CA LYS A 504 -12.12 -3.37 -1.77
C LYS A 504 -11.96 -4.64 -0.92
N LEU A 505 -10.93 -5.44 -1.21
CA LEU A 505 -10.61 -6.64 -0.43
C LEU A 505 -10.21 -6.30 1.00
N LEU A 506 -9.37 -5.28 1.21
CA LEU A 506 -8.98 -4.82 2.53
C LEU A 506 -10.20 -4.47 3.38
N ARG A 507 -11.12 -3.67 2.83
CA ARG A 507 -12.38 -3.30 3.51
C ARG A 507 -13.24 -4.51 3.81
N ALA A 508 -13.43 -5.41 2.83
CA ALA A 508 -14.23 -6.62 3.00
C ALA A 508 -13.64 -7.54 4.08
N VAL A 509 -12.32 -7.74 4.06
CA VAL A 509 -11.62 -8.57 5.05
C VAL A 509 -11.68 -7.94 6.42
N PHE A 510 -11.58 -6.63 6.60
CA PHE A 510 -11.63 -6.02 7.95
C PHE A 510 -13.05 -5.67 8.42
N LYS A 511 -14.07 -5.83 7.58
CA LYS A 511 -15.46 -5.56 7.94
C LYS A 511 -15.89 -6.36 9.18
N GLY A 512 -16.60 -5.68 10.08
CA GLY A 512 -17.12 -6.26 11.33
C GLY A 512 -16.10 -6.48 12.43
N LEU A 513 -14.83 -6.07 12.26
CA LEU A 513 -13.86 -6.01 13.35
C LEU A 513 -13.89 -4.64 14.01
N ASN A 514 -13.52 -4.59 15.29
CA ASN A 514 -13.31 -3.35 16.02
C ASN A 514 -12.00 -2.67 15.59
N VAL A 515 -11.97 -2.14 14.37
CA VAL A 515 -10.86 -1.42 13.77
C VAL A 515 -11.36 -0.14 13.12
N HIS A 516 -10.53 0.89 13.04
CA HIS A 516 -10.84 2.13 12.32
C HIS A 516 -10.21 2.12 10.94
N LEU A 517 -10.84 2.80 9.98
CA LEU A 517 -10.34 2.93 8.61
C LEU A 517 -9.93 4.37 8.35
N VAL A 518 -8.71 4.58 7.89
CA VAL A 518 -8.29 5.87 7.31
C VAL A 518 -8.38 5.73 5.79
N ASP A 519 -9.39 6.37 5.22
CA ASP A 519 -9.74 6.25 3.79
C ASP A 519 -8.81 7.07 2.90
N ALA A 520 -7.57 6.61 2.77
CA ALA A 520 -6.56 7.23 1.94
C ALA A 520 -6.95 7.32 0.46
N TRP A 521 -7.84 6.44 -0.03
CA TRP A 521 -8.30 6.48 -1.40
C TRP A 521 -9.08 7.75 -1.68
N GLU A 522 -10.12 8.00 -0.89
CA GLU A 522 -10.98 9.16 -1.07
C GLU A 522 -10.30 10.44 -0.59
N MET A 523 -9.49 10.40 0.47
CA MET A 523 -8.71 11.54 0.92
C MET A 523 -7.70 12.03 -0.13
N VAL A 524 -7.18 11.15 -0.99
CA VAL A 524 -6.31 11.55 -2.11
C VAL A 524 -7.12 11.98 -3.33
N LEU A 525 -8.20 11.26 -3.66
CA LEU A 525 -9.03 11.57 -4.82
C LEU A 525 -9.78 12.91 -4.67
N ALA A 526 -10.25 13.24 -3.47
CA ALA A 526 -10.97 14.47 -3.19
C ALA A 526 -10.05 15.70 -3.16
N HIS A 527 -8.76 15.52 -2.88
CA HIS A 527 -7.82 16.63 -2.73
C HIS A 527 -7.45 17.26 -4.09
N HIS A 528 -7.06 18.53 -4.07
CA HIS A 528 -6.62 19.26 -5.26
C HIS A 528 -5.16 18.96 -5.70
N LEU A 529 -4.41 18.22 -4.89
CA LEU A 529 -3.01 17.93 -5.18
C LEU A 529 -2.92 16.72 -6.10
N PRO A 530 -1.87 16.61 -6.94
CA PRO A 530 -1.75 15.48 -7.86
C PRO A 530 -1.74 14.14 -7.13
N HIS A 531 -2.34 13.11 -7.76
CA HIS A 531 -2.23 11.74 -7.28
C HIS A 531 -0.76 11.30 -7.21
N ASP A 532 -0.35 10.76 -6.07
CA ASP A 532 1.01 10.29 -5.82
C ASP A 532 0.94 9.03 -4.92
N LEU A 533 1.83 8.05 -5.16
CA LEU A 533 1.95 6.87 -4.30
C LEU A 533 2.30 7.28 -2.87
N HIS A 534 3.08 8.36 -2.75
CA HIS A 534 3.44 9.02 -1.52
C HIS A 534 2.77 10.41 -1.50
N PRO A 535 1.50 10.52 -1.05
CA PRO A 535 0.76 11.78 -1.07
C PRO A 535 1.51 12.93 -0.41
N LYS A 536 1.26 14.15 -0.88
CA LYS A 536 1.95 15.35 -0.37
C LYS A 536 1.61 15.63 1.11
N PRO A 537 2.46 16.37 1.84
CA PRO A 537 2.30 16.57 3.29
C PRO A 537 0.92 17.05 3.76
N PRO A 538 0.18 17.93 3.06
CA PRO A 538 -1.17 18.31 3.50
C PRO A 538 -2.17 17.15 3.59
N ILE A 539 -2.06 16.17 2.69
CA ILE A 539 -2.91 14.98 2.71
C ILE A 539 -2.48 14.05 3.86
N ILE A 540 -1.17 13.86 4.06
CA ILE A 540 -0.64 13.04 5.16
C ILE A 540 -0.99 13.67 6.51
N LYS A 541 -0.91 15.00 6.64
CA LYS A 541 -1.37 15.72 7.83
C LYS A 541 -2.81 15.35 8.16
N ASN A 542 -3.72 15.44 7.20
CA ASN A 542 -5.12 15.09 7.43
C ASN A 542 -5.32 13.62 7.83
N MET A 543 -4.56 12.69 7.25
CA MET A 543 -4.59 11.28 7.67
C MET A 543 -4.11 11.09 9.11
N ILE A 544 -3.06 11.81 9.50
CA ILE A 544 -2.47 11.77 10.85
C ILE A 544 -3.37 12.45 11.87
N ASP A 545 -4.00 13.57 11.51
CA ASP A 545 -5.02 14.25 12.32
C ASP A 545 -6.20 13.31 12.59
N PHE A 546 -6.64 12.58 11.55
CA PHE A 546 -7.69 11.59 11.67
C PHE A 546 -7.30 10.42 12.58
N LEU A 547 -6.09 9.87 12.42
CA LEU A 547 -5.52 8.87 13.33
C LEU A 547 -5.50 9.37 14.78
N GLN A 548 -4.96 10.56 15.03
CA GLN A 548 -4.83 11.11 16.37
C GLN A 548 -6.20 11.37 17.01
N SER A 549 -7.21 11.73 16.22
CA SER A 549 -8.58 11.89 16.72
C SER A 549 -9.18 10.60 17.28
N TYR A 550 -8.74 9.42 16.81
CA TYR A 550 -9.10 8.13 17.41
C TYR A 550 -8.27 7.79 18.66
N ILE A 551 -7.04 8.29 18.74
CA ILE A 551 -6.15 8.09 19.90
C ILE A 551 -6.61 8.92 21.10
N CYS A 552 -7.00 10.17 20.84
CA CYS A 552 -7.42 11.15 21.84
C CYS A 552 -8.75 11.81 21.42
N PRO A 553 -9.90 11.13 21.62
CA PRO A 553 -11.21 11.69 21.28
C PRO A 553 -11.57 12.89 22.16
N LEU A 554 -12.50 13.74 21.69
CA LEU A 554 -13.07 14.79 22.56
C LEU A 554 -13.76 14.17 23.78
N PRO A 555 -13.80 14.90 24.91
CA PRO A 555 -14.84 14.69 25.90
C PRO A 555 -16.18 14.71 25.17
N THR A 556 -16.90 13.60 25.18
CA THR A 556 -18.28 13.57 24.71
C THR A 556 -19.11 14.43 25.67
N ASP A 557 -19.89 15.37 25.14
CA ASP A 557 -21.01 15.94 25.89
C ASP A 557 -21.92 14.77 26.27
N GLN A 558 -21.88 14.36 27.54
CA GLN A 558 -22.67 13.26 28.08
C GLN A 558 -24.15 13.63 28.24
N THR A 559 -24.76 14.30 27.25
CA THR A 559 -26.17 14.74 27.31
C THR A 559 -27.08 14.09 26.28
N ARG A 560 -26.68 12.97 25.65
CA ARG A 560 -27.61 12.11 24.88
C ARG A 560 -27.30 10.62 25.03
N VAL A 561 -27.41 10.12 26.25
CA VAL A 561 -27.86 8.75 26.50
C VAL A 561 -29.03 8.87 27.46
N ASN A 562 -30.23 8.94 26.87
CA ASN A 562 -31.51 8.55 27.44
C ASN A 562 -32.53 8.74 26.31
N HIS A 563 -32.73 7.69 25.52
CA HIS A 563 -34.02 7.19 25.05
C HIS A 563 -33.81 5.90 24.26
#